data_AF-A0A2I0HTU4-F1
#
_entry.id   AF-A0A2I0HTU4-F1
#
_cell.length_a   1.000
_cell.length_b   1.000
_cell.length_c   1.000
_cell.angle_alpha   90.00
_cell.angle_beta   90.00
_cell.angle_gamma   90.00
#
_symmetry.space_group_name_H-M   'P 1'
#
loop_
_entity.id
_entity.type
_entity.pdbx_description
1 polymer ?
#
loop_
_entity_poly.entity_id
_entity_poly.type
_entity_poly.pdbx_seq_one_letter_code
_entity_poly.pdbx_strand_id
1 'polypeptide(L)'
;MWRSLGKHYMVRQSAWLEGIWFEKLRPAYSTMTQAQSYERVTSRAAASPRLFELKDNKEAVYGALDAWVAWEQNFPIGPLRRALVALEKEQQWHRVIQVIKWMLSKGQGNTNGTYTQLIRALDMDHRAEEAHRFWVKKIGNDLHSVPWQLCSAMISIYYRNNMLDDLVKLFKNLEAFDRKPTDKSVVQKVADAYEMLGRPDEKHRILDKYNDLFTESPKKSRKYSSPKKGKK
;
A
#
# COMPACT_ATOMS: atom_id res chain seq x y z
N MET A 1 4.26 -27.42 -19.49
CA MET A 1 2.83 -27.11 -19.68
C MET A 1 2.49 -25.75 -19.05
N TRP A 2 3.03 -24.65 -19.57
CA TRP A 2 2.68 -23.27 -19.20
C TRP A 2 2.93 -22.35 -20.41
N ARG A 3 1.96 -22.32 -21.33
CA ARG A 3 1.86 -21.33 -22.43
C ARG A 3 0.37 -21.12 -22.74
N SER A 4 -0.42 -20.49 -21.85
CA SER A 4 -1.73 -19.95 -22.25
C SER A 4 -2.42 -19.11 -21.17
N LEU A 5 -1.85 -17.97 -20.76
CA LEU A 5 -2.63 -16.97 -19.99
C LEU A 5 -2.39 -15.51 -20.45
N GLY A 6 -1.57 -15.28 -21.48
CA GLY A 6 -1.37 -13.94 -22.08
C GLY A 6 -2.35 -13.59 -23.20
N LYS A 7 -3.12 -14.56 -23.73
CA LYS A 7 -3.97 -14.36 -24.92
C LYS A 7 -5.41 -13.93 -24.60
N HIS A 8 -5.84 -14.00 -23.35
CA HIS A 8 -7.21 -13.63 -22.97
C HIS A 8 -7.40 -12.14 -22.64
N TYR A 9 -6.33 -11.35 -22.51
CA TYR A 9 -6.42 -9.92 -22.25
C TYR A 9 -6.51 -9.05 -23.52
N MET A 10 -6.29 -9.62 -24.71
CA MET A 10 -6.24 -8.86 -25.98
C MET A 10 -7.40 -9.11 -26.95
N VAL A 11 -8.34 -10.03 -26.67
CA VAL A 11 -9.41 -10.40 -27.63
C VAL A 11 -10.78 -9.78 -27.30
N ARG A 12 -10.87 -8.91 -26.29
CA ARG A 12 -12.16 -8.31 -25.87
C ARG A 12 -12.19 -6.79 -25.72
N GLN A 13 -11.25 -6.05 -26.32
CA GLN A 13 -11.33 -4.59 -26.43
C GLN A 13 -11.20 -4.03 -27.85
N SER A 14 -11.00 -4.88 -28.86
CA SER A 14 -10.83 -4.47 -30.26
C SER A 14 -12.15 -4.20 -31.02
N ALA A 15 -13.31 -4.21 -30.34
CA ALA A 15 -14.62 -4.08 -31.01
C ALA A 15 -15.53 -2.97 -30.44
N TRP A 16 -15.02 -2.04 -29.61
CA TRP A 16 -15.86 -0.99 -29.00
C TRP A 16 -15.34 0.45 -29.14
N LEU A 17 -14.31 0.70 -29.95
CA LEU A 17 -13.74 2.06 -30.13
C LEU A 17 -13.43 2.44 -31.59
N GLU A 18 -14.16 1.91 -32.56
CA GLU A 18 -14.01 2.31 -33.98
C GLU A 18 -15.06 3.34 -34.44
N GLY A 19 -16.08 3.68 -33.63
CA GLY A 19 -17.29 4.32 -34.18
C GLY A 19 -17.59 5.79 -33.84
N ILE A 20 -17.14 6.34 -32.71
CA ILE A 20 -17.85 7.53 -32.15
C ILE A 20 -16.96 8.76 -31.91
N TRP A 21 -15.63 8.63 -31.99
CA TRP A 21 -14.74 9.77 -31.70
C TRP A 21 -14.16 10.48 -32.94
N PHE A 22 -14.35 9.96 -34.15
CA PHE A 22 -13.72 10.51 -35.35
C PHE A 22 -14.54 11.60 -36.09
N GLU A 23 -15.85 11.70 -35.85
CA GLU A 23 -16.72 12.60 -36.65
C GLU A 23 -16.85 14.04 -36.09
N LYS A 24 -16.47 14.29 -34.82
CA LYS A 24 -16.73 15.58 -34.15
C LYS A 24 -15.56 16.58 -34.12
N LEU A 25 -14.43 16.29 -34.76
CA LEU A 25 -13.24 17.18 -34.78
C LEU A 25 -12.89 17.73 -36.17
N ARG A 26 -13.88 17.88 -37.07
CA ARG A 26 -13.61 18.21 -38.47
C ARG A 26 -13.27 19.68 -38.81
N PRO A 27 -13.55 20.75 -38.03
CA PRO A 27 -13.15 22.08 -38.49
C PRO A 27 -12.27 22.85 -37.49
N ALA A 28 -11.01 22.44 -37.27
CA ALA A 28 -9.99 23.34 -36.70
C ALA A 28 -8.51 22.88 -36.83
N TYR A 29 -8.09 22.06 -37.80
CA TYR A 29 -6.65 21.73 -37.94
C TYR A 29 -6.24 21.51 -39.40
N SER A 30 -6.10 22.58 -40.18
CA SER A 30 -5.86 22.48 -41.64
C SER A 30 -4.40 22.50 -42.09
N THR A 31 -3.40 22.30 -41.22
CA THR A 31 -1.98 22.27 -41.64
C THR A 31 -1.09 21.27 -40.90
N MET A 32 -1.64 20.26 -40.23
CA MET A 32 -0.84 19.15 -39.71
C MET A 32 -1.09 17.89 -40.52
N THR A 33 -0.03 17.26 -41.02
CA THR A 33 -0.16 15.96 -41.69
C THR A 33 -0.68 14.92 -40.71
N GLN A 34 -1.50 14.00 -41.19
CA GLN A 34 -2.13 12.95 -40.37
C GLN A 34 -1.09 12.16 -39.58
N ALA A 35 0.10 11.93 -40.16
CA ALA A 35 1.25 11.31 -39.52
C ALA A 35 1.83 12.15 -38.36
N GLN A 36 1.97 13.46 -38.51
CA GLN A 36 2.43 14.34 -37.43
C GLN A 36 1.38 14.49 -36.32
N SER A 37 0.09 14.46 -36.64
CA SER A 37 -0.98 14.43 -35.63
C SER A 37 -0.95 13.11 -34.84
N TYR A 38 -0.74 12.00 -35.55
CA TYR A 38 -0.62 10.67 -34.98
C TYR A 38 0.63 10.56 -34.10
N GLU A 39 1.78 11.02 -34.57
CA GLU A 39 3.08 11.01 -33.87
C GLU A 39 3.11 11.95 -32.64
N ARG A 40 2.39 13.07 -32.70
CA ARG A 40 2.24 14.00 -31.56
C ARG A 40 1.24 13.49 -30.52
N VAL A 41 0.21 12.76 -30.95
CA VAL A 41 -0.74 12.07 -30.04
C VAL A 41 -0.10 10.84 -29.41
N THR A 42 0.66 10.04 -30.17
CA THR A 42 1.38 8.87 -29.65
C THR A 42 2.55 9.25 -28.75
N SER A 43 3.31 10.31 -29.05
CA SER A 43 4.39 10.79 -28.16
C SER A 43 3.88 11.38 -26.83
N ARG A 44 2.66 11.93 -26.80
CA ARG A 44 2.00 12.37 -25.54
C ARG A 44 1.32 11.23 -24.79
N ALA A 45 0.76 10.24 -25.49
CA ALA A 45 0.05 9.11 -24.88
C ALA A 45 0.98 8.00 -24.36
N ALA A 46 2.20 7.88 -24.90
CA ALA A 46 3.21 6.92 -24.46
C ALA A 46 4.06 7.41 -23.26
N ALA A 47 3.86 8.65 -22.79
CA ALA A 47 4.57 9.16 -21.62
C ALA A 47 3.84 8.76 -20.33
N SER A 48 4.58 8.18 -19.37
CA SER A 48 4.08 7.94 -18.01
C SER A 48 3.32 9.17 -17.51
N PRO A 49 2.06 9.04 -17.04
CA PRO A 49 1.27 10.18 -16.64
C PRO A 49 1.99 10.88 -15.49
N ARG A 50 2.09 12.21 -15.58
CA ARG A 50 2.60 13.04 -14.50
C ARG A 50 1.52 13.10 -13.43
N LEU A 51 1.46 12.08 -12.58
CA LEU A 51 0.38 11.89 -11.61
C LEU A 51 0.16 13.13 -10.73
N PHE A 52 1.21 13.91 -10.47
CA PHE A 52 1.13 15.19 -9.75
C PHE A 52 0.27 16.26 -10.41
N GLU A 53 0.23 16.30 -11.75
CA GLU A 53 -0.48 17.33 -12.53
C GLU A 53 -1.95 16.97 -12.73
N LEU A 54 -2.37 15.76 -12.37
CA LEU A 54 -3.75 15.32 -12.50
C LEU A 54 -4.63 15.90 -11.41
N LYS A 55 -5.88 16.20 -11.77
CA LYS A 55 -6.92 16.50 -10.77
C LYS A 55 -6.99 15.34 -9.77
N ASP A 56 -7.04 15.67 -8.49
CA ASP A 56 -7.05 14.67 -7.42
C ASP A 56 -8.46 14.08 -7.24
N ASN A 57 -8.88 13.29 -8.22
CA ASN A 57 -10.09 12.49 -8.18
C ASN A 57 -9.87 11.16 -8.91
N LYS A 58 -10.71 10.20 -8.57
CA LYS A 58 -10.61 8.83 -9.06
C LYS A 58 -10.65 8.77 -10.58
N GLU A 59 -11.58 9.48 -11.21
CA GLU A 59 -11.83 9.44 -12.65
C GLU A 59 -10.62 9.93 -13.44
N ALA A 60 -10.02 11.05 -13.04
CA ALA A 60 -8.85 11.62 -13.69
C ALA A 60 -7.62 10.71 -13.52
N VAL A 61 -7.37 10.22 -12.31
CA VAL A 61 -6.21 9.35 -12.04
C VAL A 61 -6.37 7.98 -12.71
N TYR A 62 -7.54 7.35 -12.60
CA TYR A 62 -7.79 6.03 -13.18
C TYR A 62 -7.81 6.11 -14.70
N GLY A 63 -8.46 7.14 -15.27
CA GLY A 63 -8.49 7.36 -16.72
C GLY A 63 -7.09 7.58 -17.29
N ALA A 64 -6.24 8.37 -16.63
CA ALA A 64 -4.86 8.58 -17.08
C ALA A 64 -4.02 7.30 -16.98
N LEU A 65 -4.16 6.52 -15.91
CA LEU A 65 -3.44 5.25 -15.73
C LEU A 65 -3.91 4.17 -16.72
N ASP A 66 -5.23 4.09 -16.97
CA ASP A 66 -5.80 3.18 -17.96
C ASP A 66 -5.36 3.54 -19.38
N ALA A 67 -5.39 4.84 -19.72
CA ALA A 67 -4.91 5.33 -21.01
C ALA A 67 -3.42 5.01 -21.21
N TRP A 68 -2.59 5.22 -20.19
CA TRP A 68 -1.16 4.91 -20.27
C TRP A 68 -0.89 3.42 -20.45
N VAL A 69 -1.49 2.55 -19.63
CA VAL A 69 -1.27 1.10 -19.73
C VAL A 69 -1.79 0.50 -21.03
N ALA A 70 -2.79 1.12 -21.69
CA ALA A 70 -3.27 0.65 -22.99
C ALA A 70 -2.19 0.64 -24.09
N TRP A 71 -1.12 1.43 -23.94
CA TRP A 71 0.01 1.51 -24.88
C TRP A 71 1.24 0.72 -24.43
N GLU A 72 1.23 0.15 -23.22
CA GLU A 72 2.37 -0.55 -22.65
C GLU A 72 2.34 -2.05 -23.01
N GLN A 73 3.47 -2.58 -23.50
CA GLN A 73 3.59 -4.01 -23.84
C GLN A 73 3.51 -4.89 -22.59
N ASN A 74 4.02 -4.42 -21.45
CA ASN A 74 3.99 -5.09 -20.16
C ASN A 74 3.47 -4.13 -19.09
N PHE A 75 2.79 -4.66 -18.07
CA PHE A 75 2.28 -3.81 -16.99
C PHE A 75 3.42 -3.02 -16.31
N PRO A 76 3.35 -1.69 -16.21
CA PRO A 76 4.49 -0.85 -15.84
C PRO A 76 4.71 -0.76 -14.32
N ILE A 77 4.97 -1.90 -13.67
CA ILE A 77 5.18 -2.00 -12.20
C ILE A 77 6.33 -1.09 -11.73
N GLY A 78 7.46 -1.09 -12.45
CA GLY A 78 8.64 -0.30 -12.08
C GLY A 78 8.37 1.20 -12.05
N PRO A 79 7.87 1.81 -13.14
CA PRO A 79 7.49 3.22 -13.13
C PRO A 79 6.38 3.55 -12.12
N LEU A 80 5.36 2.70 -11.94
CA LEU A 80 4.33 2.89 -10.90
C LEU A 80 4.93 2.95 -9.50
N ARG A 81 5.88 2.06 -9.18
CA ARG A 81 6.58 2.07 -7.89
C ARG A 81 7.36 3.37 -7.67
N ARG A 82 8.04 3.88 -8.71
CA ARG A 82 8.74 5.19 -8.63
C ARG A 82 7.77 6.34 -8.41
N ALA A 83 6.63 6.32 -9.11
CA ALA A 83 5.60 7.34 -8.96
C ALA A 83 5.00 7.34 -7.56
N LEU A 84 4.71 6.16 -6.99
CA LEU A 84 4.25 6.03 -5.60
C LEU A 84 5.26 6.60 -4.60
N VAL A 85 6.56 6.27 -4.74
CA VAL A 85 7.61 6.83 -3.87
C VAL A 85 7.68 8.36 -3.98
N ALA A 86 7.53 8.92 -5.18
CA ALA A 86 7.50 10.37 -5.35
C ALA A 86 6.25 10.98 -4.67
N LEU A 87 5.07 10.40 -4.88
CA LEU A 87 3.83 10.88 -4.28
C LEU A 87 3.87 10.85 -2.75
N GLU A 88 4.47 9.81 -2.16
CA GLU A 88 4.67 9.72 -0.71
C GLU A 88 5.61 10.80 -0.17
N LYS A 89 6.70 11.12 -0.87
CA LYS A 89 7.63 12.19 -0.48
C LYS A 89 6.92 13.55 -0.42
N GLU A 90 6.04 13.80 -1.38
CA GLU A 90 5.21 15.01 -1.46
C GLU A 90 3.92 14.91 -0.62
N GLN A 91 3.79 13.86 0.20
CA GLN A 91 2.64 13.63 1.09
C GLN A 91 1.28 13.65 0.37
N GLN A 92 1.24 13.24 -0.91
CA GLN A 92 0.04 13.15 -1.72
C GLN A 92 -0.73 11.86 -1.41
N TRP A 93 -1.08 11.64 -0.13
CA TRP A 93 -1.61 10.39 0.39
C TRP A 93 -2.90 9.94 -0.31
N HIS A 94 -3.80 10.89 -0.58
CA HIS A 94 -5.04 10.60 -1.33
C HIS A 94 -4.75 10.00 -2.71
N ARG A 95 -3.79 10.57 -3.44
CA ARG A 95 -3.37 10.07 -4.75
C ARG A 95 -2.60 8.74 -4.65
N VAL A 96 -1.77 8.55 -3.62
CA VAL A 96 -1.14 7.24 -3.33
C VAL A 96 -2.21 6.15 -3.18
N ILE A 97 -3.27 6.42 -2.41
CA ILE A 97 -4.40 5.50 -2.22
C ILE A 97 -5.07 5.19 -3.57
N GLN A 98 -5.34 6.21 -4.39
CA GLN A 98 -5.98 6.04 -5.69
C GLN A 98 -5.13 5.13 -6.61
N VAL A 99 -3.83 5.39 -6.73
CA VAL A 99 -2.90 4.61 -7.58
C VAL A 99 -2.81 3.17 -7.10
N ILE A 100 -2.63 2.93 -5.79
CA ILE A 100 -2.53 1.56 -5.26
C ILE A 100 -3.83 0.79 -5.49
N LYS A 101 -4.99 1.40 -5.20
CA LYS A 101 -6.29 0.75 -5.46
C LYS A 101 -6.51 0.45 -6.95
N TRP A 102 -6.08 1.35 -7.83
CA TRP A 102 -6.14 1.11 -9.27
C TRP A 102 -5.27 -0.10 -9.63
N MET A 103 -4.03 -0.17 -9.15
CA MET A 103 -3.15 -1.33 -9.37
C MET A 103 -3.81 -2.65 -8.90
N LEU A 104 -4.37 -2.65 -7.69
CA LEU A 104 -5.07 -3.81 -7.12
C LEU A 104 -6.30 -4.20 -7.96
N SER A 105 -7.02 -3.23 -8.54
CA SER A 105 -8.16 -3.49 -9.42
C SER A 105 -7.76 -4.17 -10.74
N LYS A 106 -6.50 -4.00 -11.18
CA LYS A 106 -5.93 -4.70 -12.34
C LYS A 106 -5.31 -6.06 -11.97
N GLY A 107 -5.46 -6.49 -10.71
CA GLY A 107 -4.83 -7.70 -10.19
C GLY A 107 -3.32 -7.58 -9.96
N GLN A 108 -2.79 -6.35 -9.94
CA GLN A 108 -1.36 -6.07 -9.81
C GLN A 108 -1.03 -5.56 -8.41
N GLY A 109 0.19 -5.85 -7.94
CA GLY A 109 0.63 -5.40 -6.61
C GLY A 109 -0.02 -6.15 -5.44
N ASN A 110 -0.46 -7.39 -5.62
CA ASN A 110 -0.95 -8.26 -4.53
C ASN A 110 0.22 -8.75 -3.66
N THR A 111 0.88 -7.84 -2.96
CA THR A 111 2.04 -8.12 -2.11
C THR A 111 1.87 -7.44 -0.75
N ASN A 112 2.46 -8.03 0.30
CA ASN A 112 2.46 -7.44 1.65
C ASN A 112 3.06 -6.03 1.66
N GLY A 113 4.04 -5.74 0.81
CA GLY A 113 4.62 -4.41 0.67
C GLY A 113 3.60 -3.38 0.19
N THR A 114 2.86 -3.69 -0.88
CA THR A 114 1.79 -2.81 -1.40
C THR A 114 0.64 -2.66 -0.41
N TYR A 115 0.26 -3.72 0.30
CA TYR A 115 -0.78 -3.66 1.34
C TYR A 115 -0.37 -2.78 2.52
N THR A 116 0.88 -2.91 2.97
CA THR A 116 1.47 -2.05 4.01
C THR A 116 1.46 -0.59 3.58
N GLN A 117 1.84 -0.34 2.33
CA GLN A 117 1.85 1.00 1.75
C GLN A 117 0.44 1.62 1.71
N LEU A 118 -0.57 0.83 1.30
CA LEU A 118 -1.97 1.28 1.28
C LEU A 118 -2.49 1.59 2.68
N ILE A 119 -2.25 0.70 3.66
CA ILE A 119 -2.67 0.92 5.05
C ILE A 119 -2.05 2.19 5.61
N ARG A 120 -0.75 2.41 5.38
CA ARG A 120 -0.08 3.65 5.79
C ARG A 120 -0.68 4.88 5.12
N ALA A 121 -0.92 4.83 3.81
CA ALA A 121 -1.51 5.96 3.10
C ALA A 121 -2.93 6.27 3.59
N LEU A 122 -3.76 5.25 3.87
CA LEU A 122 -5.09 5.41 4.45
C LEU A 122 -5.03 6.03 5.85
N ASP A 123 -4.07 5.64 6.68
CA ASP A 123 -3.86 6.24 8.00
C ASP A 123 -3.48 7.71 7.90
N MET A 124 -2.53 8.05 7.01
CA MET A 124 -2.10 9.44 6.77
C MET A 124 -3.19 10.31 6.13
N ASP A 125 -4.13 9.72 5.40
CA ASP A 125 -5.32 10.37 4.81
C ASP A 125 -6.52 10.36 5.79
N HIS A 126 -6.31 10.04 7.08
CA HIS A 126 -7.33 9.99 8.14
C HIS A 126 -8.51 9.05 7.86
N ARG A 127 -8.25 7.92 7.18
CA ARG A 127 -9.25 6.92 6.77
C ARG A 127 -9.06 5.59 7.49
N ALA A 128 -8.93 5.63 8.82
CA ALA A 128 -8.69 4.46 9.66
C ALA A 128 -9.74 3.35 9.47
N GLU A 129 -11.02 3.71 9.38
CA GLU A 129 -12.12 2.77 9.12
C GLU A 129 -11.97 2.02 7.79
N GLU A 130 -11.41 2.69 6.79
CA GLU A 130 -11.16 2.05 5.51
C GLU A 130 -9.93 1.12 5.58
N ALA A 131 -8.89 1.53 6.30
CA ALA A 131 -7.75 0.67 6.59
C ALA A 131 -8.20 -0.59 7.33
N HIS A 132 -9.11 -0.47 8.31
CA HIS A 132 -9.72 -1.58 9.01
C HIS A 132 -10.46 -2.53 8.05
N ARG A 133 -11.37 -2.01 7.21
CA ARG A 133 -12.10 -2.85 6.23
C ARG A 133 -11.14 -3.58 5.28
N PHE A 134 -10.08 -2.90 4.84
CA PHE A 134 -9.07 -3.52 3.99
C PHE A 134 -8.31 -4.62 4.74
N TRP A 135 -7.88 -4.34 5.97
CA TRP A 135 -7.19 -5.28 6.86
C TRP A 135 -8.00 -6.57 7.02
N VAL A 136 -9.25 -6.48 7.48
CA VAL A 136 -10.12 -7.65 7.69
C VAL A 136 -10.31 -8.44 6.40
N LYS A 137 -10.50 -7.75 5.27
CA LYS A 137 -10.77 -8.42 3.98
C LYS A 137 -9.55 -9.11 3.37
N LYS A 138 -8.35 -8.54 3.52
CA LYS A 138 -7.17 -8.96 2.74
C LYS A 138 -6.04 -9.56 3.56
N ILE A 139 -5.99 -9.31 4.87
CA ILE A 139 -4.81 -9.58 5.69
C ILE A 139 -5.15 -10.33 6.97
N GLY A 140 -6.14 -9.83 7.73
CA GLY A 140 -6.43 -10.28 9.10
C GLY A 140 -6.92 -11.72 9.26
N ASN A 141 -7.13 -12.45 8.15
CA ASN A 141 -7.58 -13.85 8.17
C ASN A 141 -6.45 -14.85 8.40
N ASP A 142 -5.21 -14.51 8.02
CA ASP A 142 -4.04 -15.37 8.22
C ASP A 142 -2.93 -14.58 8.91
N LEU A 143 -3.04 -14.42 10.22
CA LEU A 143 -2.04 -13.69 10.99
C LEU A 143 -0.70 -14.42 11.11
N HIS A 144 -0.58 -15.71 10.73
CA HIS A 144 0.70 -16.42 10.77
C HIS A 144 1.67 -15.89 9.70
N SER A 145 1.16 -15.59 8.50
CA SER A 145 1.98 -15.12 7.36
C SER A 145 2.22 -13.61 7.36
N VAL A 146 1.56 -12.87 8.25
CA VAL A 146 1.62 -11.40 8.28
C VAL A 146 2.84 -10.93 9.09
N PRO A 147 3.77 -10.16 8.51
CA PRO A 147 4.90 -9.61 9.23
C PRO A 147 4.47 -8.81 10.47
N TRP A 148 5.22 -8.93 11.56
CA TRP A 148 4.86 -8.27 12.82
C TRP A 148 4.85 -6.75 12.68
N GLN A 149 5.71 -6.18 11.85
CA GLN A 149 5.76 -4.74 11.55
C GLN A 149 4.40 -4.22 11.07
N LEU A 150 3.69 -5.00 10.24
CA LEU A 150 2.37 -4.61 9.75
C LEU A 150 1.29 -4.76 10.84
N CYS A 151 1.40 -5.78 11.70
CA CYS A 151 0.52 -5.93 12.86
C CYS A 151 0.67 -4.76 13.84
N SER A 152 1.92 -4.37 14.15
CA SER A 152 2.23 -3.22 15.00
C SER A 152 1.72 -1.90 14.41
N ALA A 153 1.82 -1.75 13.08
CA ALA A 153 1.24 -0.60 12.38
C ALA A 153 -0.29 -0.53 12.57
N MET A 154 -1.00 -1.64 12.38
CA MET A 154 -2.46 -1.68 12.62
C MET A 154 -2.84 -1.42 14.07
N ILE A 155 -2.12 -1.98 15.04
CA ILE A 155 -2.33 -1.67 16.47
C ILE A 155 -2.18 -0.16 16.72
N SER A 156 -1.17 0.47 16.11
CA SER A 156 -0.94 1.91 16.25
C SER A 156 -1.99 2.77 15.54
N ILE A 157 -2.56 2.30 14.43
CA ILE A 157 -3.68 2.94 13.74
C ILE A 157 -4.92 2.86 14.63
N TYR A 158 -5.27 1.68 15.12
CA TYR A 158 -6.45 1.51 15.97
C TYR A 158 -6.36 2.33 17.25
N TYR A 159 -5.19 2.35 17.90
CA TYR A 159 -4.98 3.10 19.13
C TYR A 159 -5.24 4.60 18.95
N ARG A 160 -4.58 5.23 17.96
CA ARG A 160 -4.69 6.68 17.73
C ARG A 160 -6.06 7.13 17.23
N ASN A 161 -6.84 6.23 16.64
CA ASN A 161 -8.18 6.51 16.13
C ASN A 161 -9.28 5.99 17.07
N ASN A 162 -8.95 5.62 18.31
CA ASN A 162 -9.89 5.13 19.32
C ASN A 162 -10.71 3.89 18.89
N MET A 163 -10.15 3.04 18.02
CA MET A 163 -10.76 1.77 17.59
C MET A 163 -10.34 0.63 18.54
N LEU A 164 -10.64 0.81 19.82
CA LEU A 164 -10.04 0.01 20.89
C LEU A 164 -10.49 -1.45 20.88
N ASP A 165 -11.75 -1.74 20.53
CA ASP A 165 -12.25 -3.11 20.40
C ASP A 165 -11.50 -3.91 19.32
N ASP A 166 -11.26 -3.29 18.16
CA ASP A 166 -10.48 -3.91 17.08
C ASP A 166 -9.02 -4.09 17.44
N LEU A 167 -8.45 -3.17 18.23
CA LEU A 167 -7.11 -3.29 18.78
C LEU A 167 -6.99 -4.53 19.68
N VAL A 168 -7.85 -4.64 20.70
CA VAL A 168 -7.77 -5.77 21.63
C VAL A 168 -8.10 -7.09 20.94
N LYS A 169 -9.02 -7.10 19.97
CA LYS A 169 -9.33 -8.27 19.15
C LYS A 169 -8.12 -8.70 18.31
N LEU A 170 -7.46 -7.77 17.65
CA LEU A 170 -6.24 -8.05 16.89
C LEU A 170 -5.16 -8.64 17.80
N PHE A 171 -4.91 -8.03 18.96
CA PHE A 171 -3.89 -8.52 19.89
C PHE A 171 -4.22 -9.92 20.44
N LYS A 172 -5.47 -10.18 20.85
CA LYS A 172 -5.92 -11.51 21.28
C LYS A 172 -5.69 -12.57 20.21
N ASN A 173 -5.99 -12.26 18.95
CA ASN A 173 -5.74 -13.17 17.84
C ASN A 173 -4.24 -13.42 17.64
N LEU A 174 -3.39 -12.41 17.79
CA LEU A 174 -1.94 -12.58 17.72
C LEU A 174 -1.42 -13.46 18.87
N GLU A 175 -1.91 -13.26 20.09
CA GLU A 175 -1.58 -14.10 21.25
C GLU A 175 -2.03 -15.55 21.07
N ALA A 176 -3.20 -15.78 20.47
CA ALA A 176 -3.71 -17.12 20.18
C ALA A 176 -2.84 -17.91 19.18
N PHE A 177 -2.01 -17.20 18.40
CA PHE A 177 -1.01 -17.78 17.51
C PHE A 177 0.39 -17.81 18.13
N ASP A 178 0.50 -17.66 19.46
CA ASP A 178 1.74 -17.59 20.23
C ASP A 178 2.73 -16.51 19.71
N ARG A 179 2.21 -15.50 18.99
CA ARG A 179 3.03 -14.42 18.45
C ARG A 179 3.32 -13.40 19.55
N LYS A 180 4.57 -13.35 19.98
CA LYS A 180 5.01 -12.42 21.02
C LYS A 180 5.18 -10.99 20.46
N PRO A 181 4.79 -9.96 21.24
CA PRO A 181 5.05 -8.57 20.88
C PRO A 181 6.54 -8.27 20.76
N THR A 182 6.89 -7.42 19.78
CA THR A 182 8.29 -7.06 19.50
C THR A 182 8.86 -6.04 20.47
N ASP A 183 8.02 -5.19 21.07
CA ASP A 183 8.46 -4.09 21.90
C ASP A 183 7.40 -3.69 22.93
N LYS A 184 7.86 -2.98 23.97
CA LYS A 184 7.03 -2.46 25.05
C LYS A 184 5.95 -1.48 24.59
N SER A 185 6.13 -0.79 23.46
CA SER A 185 5.15 0.19 23.00
C SER A 185 3.89 -0.49 22.51
N VAL A 186 4.00 -1.67 21.89
CA VAL A 186 2.82 -2.48 21.52
C VAL A 186 2.06 -2.90 22.78
N VAL A 187 2.77 -3.44 23.78
CA VAL A 187 2.14 -3.88 25.03
C VAL A 187 1.44 -2.72 25.75
N GLN A 188 2.09 -1.56 25.83
CA GLN A 188 1.51 -0.38 26.47
C GLN A 188 0.22 0.07 25.78
N LYS A 189 0.20 0.17 24.44
CA LYS A 189 -1.03 0.55 23.70
C LYS A 189 -2.19 -0.41 23.96
N VAL A 190 -1.90 -1.71 24.09
CA VAL A 190 -2.93 -2.72 24.39
C VAL A 190 -3.38 -2.59 25.85
N ALA A 191 -2.47 -2.31 26.77
CA ALA A 191 -2.75 -2.11 28.19
C ALA A 191 -3.68 -0.91 28.41
N ASP A 192 -3.34 0.20 27.76
CA ASP A 192 -4.12 1.43 27.75
C ASP A 192 -5.49 1.19 27.10
N ALA A 193 -5.56 0.44 25.99
CA ALA A 193 -6.84 0.08 25.36
C ALA A 193 -7.73 -0.77 26.29
N TYR A 194 -7.17 -1.74 27.02
CA TYR A 194 -7.94 -2.49 28.03
C TYR A 194 -8.45 -1.59 29.14
N GLU A 195 -7.64 -0.66 29.64
CA GLU A 195 -8.05 0.32 30.66
C GLU A 195 -9.21 1.20 30.18
N MET A 196 -9.06 1.79 28.99
CA MET A 196 -10.07 2.66 28.38
C MET A 196 -11.38 1.92 28.07
N LEU A 197 -11.32 0.60 27.82
CA LEU A 197 -12.49 -0.26 27.67
C LEU A 197 -13.07 -0.76 29.01
N GLY A 198 -12.54 -0.33 30.16
CA GLY A 198 -13.00 -0.73 31.49
C GLY A 198 -12.63 -2.17 31.86
N ARG A 199 -11.50 -2.69 31.35
CA ARG A 199 -11.01 -4.06 31.57
C ARG A 199 -9.66 -4.08 32.30
N PRO A 200 -9.58 -3.57 33.55
CA PRO A 200 -8.31 -3.45 34.27
C PRO A 200 -7.63 -4.80 34.55
N ASP A 201 -8.37 -5.89 34.73
CA ASP A 201 -7.78 -7.21 34.97
C ASP A 201 -6.94 -7.70 33.77
N GLU A 202 -7.44 -7.45 32.55
CA GLU A 202 -6.73 -7.81 31.31
C GLU A 202 -5.49 -6.94 31.10
N LYS A 203 -5.54 -5.66 31.51
CA LYS A 203 -4.36 -4.77 31.55
C LYS A 203 -3.27 -5.37 32.42
N HIS A 204 -3.57 -5.74 33.67
CA HIS A 204 -2.60 -6.34 34.58
C HIS A 204 -2.03 -7.64 34.02
N ARG A 205 -2.91 -8.53 33.53
CA ARG A 205 -2.53 -9.81 32.91
C ARG A 205 -1.47 -9.64 31.81
N ILE A 206 -1.65 -8.67 30.90
CA ILE A 206 -0.69 -8.49 29.80
C ILE A 206 0.61 -7.81 30.24
N LEU A 207 0.56 -6.87 31.20
CA LEU A 207 1.75 -6.20 31.71
C LEU A 207 2.63 -7.18 32.47
N ASP A 208 2.03 -8.07 33.28
CA ASP A 208 2.76 -9.12 33.99
C ASP A 208 3.35 -10.15 33.03
N LYS A 209 2.57 -10.61 32.05
CA LYS A 209 3.00 -11.61 31.06
C LYS A 209 4.20 -11.15 30.22
N TYR A 210 4.27 -9.86 29.89
CA TYR A 210 5.30 -9.27 29.03
C TYR A 210 6.24 -8.32 29.79
N ASN A 211 6.37 -8.49 31.11
CA ASN A 211 7.21 -7.65 31.97
C ASN A 211 8.71 -7.70 31.59
N ASP A 212 9.15 -8.78 30.96
CA ASP A 212 10.50 -8.92 30.41
C ASP A 212 10.85 -7.78 29.42
N LEU A 213 9.88 -7.33 28.62
CA LEU A 213 10.06 -6.22 27.69
C LEU A 213 10.26 -4.85 28.38
N PHE A 214 9.91 -4.73 29.66
CA PHE A 214 10.07 -3.51 30.46
C PHE A 214 11.36 -3.53 31.30
N THR A 215 11.92 -4.71 31.56
CA THR A 215 13.10 -4.89 32.43
C THR A 215 14.41 -5.02 31.67
N GLU A 216 14.39 -5.23 30.34
CA GLU A 216 15.61 -5.21 29.51
C GLU A 216 16.26 -3.82 29.48
N SER A 217 17.28 -3.65 30.31
CA SER A 217 18.36 -2.66 30.14
C SER A 217 18.99 -2.83 28.75
N PRO A 218 19.47 -1.76 28.07
CA PRO A 218 20.01 -1.87 26.72
C PRO A 218 21.17 -2.88 26.70
N LYS A 219 20.97 -3.99 25.99
CA LYS A 219 22.00 -5.00 25.74
C LYS A 219 23.23 -4.28 25.19
N LYS A 220 24.30 -4.22 26.00
CA LYS A 220 25.64 -3.77 25.60
C LYS A 220 25.94 -4.36 24.24
N SER A 221 26.19 -3.50 23.26
CA SER A 221 26.70 -3.89 21.95
C SER A 221 27.84 -4.89 22.16
N ARG A 222 27.71 -6.08 21.57
CA ARG A 222 28.85 -7.00 21.40
C ARG A 222 29.89 -6.23 20.59
N LYS A 223 30.88 -5.64 21.27
CA LYS A 223 32.10 -5.15 20.63
C LYS A 223 32.72 -6.36 19.93
N TYR A 224 32.62 -6.38 18.60
CA TYR A 224 33.51 -7.21 17.79
C TYR A 224 34.94 -6.74 18.09
N SER A 225 35.67 -7.53 18.86
CA SER A 225 37.11 -7.36 19.04
C SER A 225 37.80 -7.77 17.74
N SER A 226 38.21 -6.79 16.94
CA SER A 226 39.07 -7.02 15.79
C SER A 226 40.42 -7.60 16.26
N PRO A 227 40.95 -8.67 15.63
CA PRO A 227 42.25 -9.21 15.99
C PRO A 227 43.38 -8.20 15.67
N LYS A 228 44.24 -7.93 16.66
CA LYS A 228 45.50 -7.20 16.44
C LYS A 228 46.39 -8.00 15.49
N LYS A 229 46.59 -7.50 14.27
CA LYS A 229 47.69 -7.97 13.41
C LYS A 229 49.01 -7.57 14.07
N GLY A 230 49.77 -8.56 14.53
CA GLY A 230 51.17 -8.40 14.89
C GLY A 230 51.98 -8.07 13.63
N LYS A 231 52.76 -6.98 13.69
CA LYS A 231 53.84 -6.74 12.73
C LYS A 231 55.04 -7.58 13.20
N LYS A 232 55.47 -8.50 12.32
CA LYS A 232 56.88 -8.89 12.22
C LYS A 232 57.56 -7.89 11.30
#